data_AF-A0A1U8D3A6-F1
#
_entry.id   AF-A0A1U8D3A6-F1
#
_cell.length_a   1.000
_cell.length_b   1.000
_cell.length_c   1.000
_cell.angle_alpha   90.00
_cell.angle_beta   90.00
_cell.angle_gamma   90.00
#
_symmetry.space_group_name_H-M   'P 1'
#
loop_
_entity.id
_entity.type
_entity.pdbx_description
1 polymer ?
#
loop_
_entity_poly.entity_id
_entity_poly.type
_entity_poly.pdbx_seq_one_letter_code
_entity_poly.pdbx_strand_id
1 'polypeptide(L)'
;MFYSTSDTRLQRVCEGATCKCVEADCGQLQVELDLSIPANTRKEAACKPEIAYAYKVRITSTTEENVFVKYTATLLDVYRAGDAAAEKDSEITLIRKMSCANAGLVKGKQYLIMGKEALQIKHNFSFKYIYPLDSSTWIEYWPTDSACPSCQAFLANLDEFAEDIFLNGCENA
;
A
#
# COMPACT_ATOMS: atom_id res chain seq x y z
N MET A 1 1.72 -31.53 -24.96
CA MET A 1 2.09 -30.12 -25.22
C MET A 1 1.22 -29.25 -24.34
N PHE A 2 1.77 -28.73 -23.24
CA PHE A 2 1.08 -27.76 -22.40
C PHE A 2 1.40 -26.37 -22.94
N TYR A 3 0.48 -25.77 -23.69
CA TYR A 3 0.56 -24.35 -24.03
C TYR A 3 -0.08 -23.58 -22.88
N SER A 4 0.76 -22.95 -22.04
CA SER A 4 0.27 -21.88 -21.15
C SER A 4 0.24 -20.59 -21.97
N THR A 5 -0.93 -20.22 -22.47
CA THR A 5 -1.21 -18.90 -23.07
C THR A 5 -1.54 -17.87 -21.98
N SER A 6 -0.72 -17.81 -20.95
CA SER A 6 -0.78 -16.78 -19.92
C SER A 6 0.61 -16.18 -19.85
N ASP A 7 0.85 -15.16 -20.69
CA ASP A 7 2.02 -14.29 -20.62
C ASP A 7 1.88 -13.43 -19.35
N THR A 8 1.91 -14.04 -18.17
CA THR A 8 2.19 -13.35 -16.91
C THR A 8 3.67 -13.00 -16.94
N ARG A 9 4.05 -12.06 -17.81
CA ARG A 9 5.39 -11.47 -17.80
C ARG A 9 5.58 -10.79 -16.46
N LEU A 10 6.21 -11.50 -15.53
CA LEU A 10 6.85 -10.95 -14.34
C LEU A 10 7.56 -9.67 -14.76
N GLN A 11 7.08 -8.54 -14.26
CA GLN A 11 7.66 -7.26 -14.63
C GLN A 11 8.91 -7.05 -13.79
N ARG A 12 9.91 -6.35 -14.34
CA ARG A 12 11.18 -6.12 -13.64
C ARG A 12 11.26 -4.67 -13.21
N VAL A 13 11.53 -4.47 -11.93
CA VAL A 13 11.79 -3.15 -11.35
C VAL A 13 13.29 -3.06 -11.14
N CYS A 14 13.90 -2.05 -11.72
CA CYS A 14 15.33 -1.83 -11.64
C CYS A 14 15.61 -0.51 -10.93
N GLU A 15 16.47 -0.53 -9.92
CA GLU A 15 17.09 0.67 -9.35
C GLU A 15 18.59 0.58 -9.63
N GLY A 16 19.05 1.38 -10.61
CA GLY A 16 20.43 1.31 -11.10
C GLY A 16 20.75 -0.05 -11.74
N ALA A 17 21.77 -0.74 -11.23
CA ALA A 17 22.20 -2.04 -11.75
C ALA A 17 21.44 -3.25 -11.14
N THR A 18 20.62 -3.04 -10.11
CA THR A 18 19.91 -4.12 -9.43
C THR A 18 18.45 -4.16 -9.89
N CYS A 19 18.05 -5.28 -10.49
CA CYS A 19 16.68 -5.54 -10.91
C CYS A 19 16.07 -6.65 -10.06
N LYS A 20 14.83 -6.46 -9.61
CA LYS A 20 14.02 -7.50 -9.00
C LYS A 20 12.78 -7.76 -9.86
N CYS A 21 12.40 -9.02 -9.98
CA CYS A 21 11.13 -9.40 -10.57
C CYS A 21 10.02 -9.08 -9.57
N VAL A 22 8.90 -8.56 -10.07
CA VAL A 22 7.73 -8.21 -9.28
C VAL A 22 6.46 -8.64 -9.98
N GLU A 23 5.49 -9.10 -9.20
CA GLU A 23 4.14 -9.44 -9.66
C GLU A 23 3.19 -8.26 -9.46
N ALA A 24 3.56 -7.10 -10.00
CA ALA A 24 2.72 -5.90 -9.96
C ALA A 24 1.45 -6.09 -10.81
N ASP A 25 0.32 -6.30 -10.13
CA ASP A 25 -1.02 -6.29 -10.73
C ASP A 25 -1.74 -4.95 -10.45
N CYS A 26 -3.08 -4.94 -10.44
CA CYS A 26 -3.85 -3.74 -10.13
C CYS A 26 -4.29 -3.75 -8.67
N GLY A 27 -3.71 -2.84 -7.86
CA GLY A 27 -4.18 -2.55 -6.50
C GLY A 27 -5.69 -2.38 -6.40
N GLN A 28 -6.29 -2.90 -5.32
CA GLN A 28 -7.70 -2.68 -5.03
C GLN A 28 -7.86 -1.35 -4.29
N LEU A 29 -8.14 -0.30 -5.05
CA LEU A 29 -8.56 0.98 -4.49
C LEU A 29 -10.01 0.88 -4.02
N GLN A 30 -10.21 0.99 -2.71
CA GLN A 30 -11.53 1.04 -2.12
C GLN A 30 -12.25 2.34 -2.45
N VAL A 31 -13.57 2.30 -2.42
CA VAL A 31 -14.42 3.47 -2.65
C VAL A 31 -14.12 4.52 -1.59
N GLU A 32 -13.94 5.77 -2.02
CA GLU A 32 -13.70 6.88 -1.09
C GLU A 32 -14.89 7.04 -0.13
N LEU A 33 -14.60 7.09 1.18
CA LEU A 33 -15.59 7.27 2.25
C LEU A 33 -16.63 6.14 2.35
N ASP A 34 -16.21 4.90 2.09
CA ASP A 34 -17.08 3.74 2.23
C ASP A 34 -17.32 3.34 3.70
N LEU A 35 -18.46 3.76 4.22
CA LEU A 35 -18.92 3.42 5.58
C LEU A 35 -19.41 1.97 5.69
N SER A 36 -19.56 1.23 4.59
CA SER A 36 -20.00 -0.17 4.63
C SER A 36 -18.94 -1.11 5.20
N ILE A 37 -17.67 -0.68 5.19
CA ILE A 37 -16.54 -1.43 5.71
C ILE A 37 -16.38 -1.10 7.20
N PRO A 38 -16.58 -2.06 8.12
CA PRO A 38 -16.37 -1.85 9.54
C PRO A 38 -14.89 -1.94 9.92
N ALA A 39 -14.52 -1.35 11.06
CA ALA A 39 -13.14 -1.36 11.59
C ALA A 39 -12.59 -2.78 11.73
N ASN A 40 -13.43 -3.71 12.18
CA ASN A 40 -13.05 -5.11 12.37
C ASN A 40 -12.65 -5.80 11.05
N THR A 41 -13.35 -5.51 9.93
CA THR A 41 -12.97 -6.07 8.62
C THR A 41 -11.63 -5.52 8.13
N ARG A 42 -11.32 -4.24 8.41
CA ARG A 42 -9.98 -3.68 8.12
C ARG A 42 -8.90 -4.37 8.94
N LYS A 43 -9.17 -4.66 10.21
CA LYS A 43 -8.26 -5.40 11.08
C LYS A 43 -8.06 -6.83 10.61
N GLU A 44 -9.13 -7.57 10.34
CA GLU A 44 -9.06 -8.91 9.78
C GLU A 44 -8.23 -8.92 8.50
N ALA A 45 -8.47 -7.96 7.59
CA ALA A 45 -7.68 -7.81 6.37
C ALA A 45 -6.19 -7.53 6.66
N ALA A 46 -5.89 -6.57 7.55
CA ALA A 46 -4.52 -6.23 7.95
C ALA A 46 -3.79 -7.41 8.61
N CYS A 47 -4.52 -8.27 9.31
CA CYS A 47 -4.02 -9.39 10.08
C CYS A 47 -3.99 -10.72 9.32
N LYS A 48 -4.47 -10.75 8.08
CA LYS A 48 -4.31 -11.91 7.21
C LYS A 48 -2.82 -12.33 7.16
N PRO A 49 -2.53 -13.64 7.15
CA PRO A 49 -1.15 -14.13 7.08
C PRO A 49 -0.46 -13.74 5.77
N GLU A 50 -1.24 -13.48 4.72
CA GLU A 50 -0.75 -13.02 3.42
C GLU A 50 -0.32 -11.55 3.44
N ILE A 51 -0.81 -10.75 4.39
CA ILE A 51 -0.47 -9.33 4.51
C ILE A 51 0.78 -9.19 5.39
N ALA A 52 1.88 -8.77 4.77
CA ALA A 52 3.13 -8.55 5.47
C ALA A 52 3.19 -7.19 6.15
N TYR A 53 2.54 -6.17 5.59
CA TYR A 53 2.62 -4.81 6.10
C TYR A 53 1.30 -4.05 6.02
N ALA A 54 1.11 -3.11 6.95
CA ALA A 54 -0.01 -2.18 6.99
C ALA A 54 0.48 -0.81 7.47
N TYR A 55 0.41 0.19 6.57
CA TYR A 55 0.95 1.52 6.81
C TYR A 55 -0.05 2.61 6.42
N LYS A 56 -0.03 3.70 7.18
CA LYS A 56 -0.63 4.97 6.77
C LYS A 56 0.44 5.81 6.08
N VAL A 57 0.17 6.24 4.87
CA VAL A 57 1.15 6.97 4.06
C VAL A 57 0.55 8.23 3.45
N ARG A 58 1.39 9.22 3.19
CA ARG A 58 1.03 10.44 2.47
C ARG A 58 1.79 10.50 1.15
N ILE A 59 1.08 10.65 0.04
CA ILE A 59 1.73 10.74 -1.27
C ILE A 59 2.36 12.12 -1.43
N THR A 60 3.67 12.16 -1.66
CA THR A 60 4.43 13.40 -1.85
C THR A 60 4.66 13.70 -3.33
N SER A 61 4.93 12.66 -4.12
CA SER A 61 5.18 12.79 -5.56
C SER A 61 4.73 11.55 -6.34
N THR A 62 4.55 11.75 -7.64
CA THR A 62 4.18 10.69 -8.58
C THR A 62 5.05 10.86 -9.81
N THR A 63 5.70 9.79 -10.22
CA THR A 63 6.63 9.74 -11.36
C THR A 63 6.30 8.54 -12.21
N GLU A 64 6.07 8.74 -13.50
CA GLU A 64 5.85 7.66 -14.44
C GLU A 64 7.19 7.21 -15.03
N GLU A 65 7.52 5.94 -14.92
CA GLU A 65 8.80 5.39 -15.36
C GLU A 65 8.58 4.07 -16.14
N ASN A 66 8.86 4.09 -17.44
CA ASN A 66 8.67 2.98 -18.37
C ASN A 66 7.21 2.48 -18.40
N VAL A 67 6.95 1.34 -17.77
CA VAL A 67 5.65 0.66 -17.69
C VAL A 67 5.03 0.72 -16.30
N PHE A 68 5.67 1.46 -15.39
CA PHE A 68 5.27 1.61 -14.00
C PHE A 68 5.03 3.06 -13.64
N VAL A 69 4.18 3.27 -12.65
CA VAL A 69 4.03 4.56 -11.98
C VAL A 69 4.57 4.41 -10.57
N LYS A 70 5.63 5.16 -10.27
CA LYS A 70 6.25 5.27 -8.95
C LYS A 70 5.55 6.37 -8.16
N TYR A 71 5.09 6.04 -6.98
CA TYR A 71 4.55 6.99 -6.01
C TYR A 71 5.53 7.10 -4.85
N THR A 72 6.06 8.30 -4.67
CA THR A 72 6.84 8.62 -3.48
C THR A 72 5.85 8.96 -2.38
N ALA A 73 5.97 8.29 -1.23
CA ALA A 73 5.10 8.51 -0.10
C ALA A 73 5.90 8.59 1.20
N THR A 74 5.46 9.44 2.12
CA THR A 74 6.01 9.52 3.47
C THR A 74 5.16 8.65 4.39
N LEU A 75 5.81 7.82 5.18
CA LEU A 75 5.16 6.92 6.12
C LEU A 75 4.76 7.72 7.37
N LEU A 76 3.46 7.80 7.65
CA LEU A 76 2.92 8.55 8.79
C LEU A 76 2.78 7.68 10.03
N ASP A 77 2.21 6.49 9.87
CA ASP A 77 2.01 5.53 10.96
C ASP A 77 2.23 4.10 10.48
N VAL A 78 2.85 3.30 11.34
CA VAL A 78 3.12 1.88 11.12
C VAL A 78 2.18 1.07 12.00
N TYR A 79 1.20 0.40 11.40
CA TYR A 79 0.28 -0.50 12.12
C TYR A 79 0.83 -1.92 12.18
N ARG A 80 1.42 -2.37 11.07
CA ARG A 80 2.09 -3.67 10.99
C ARG A 80 3.41 -3.53 10.26
N ALA A 81 4.51 -3.67 11.00
CA ALA A 81 5.85 -3.72 10.42
C ALA A 81 6.07 -5.11 9.80
N GLY A 82 6.20 -5.17 8.48
CA GLY A 82 6.66 -6.37 7.79
C GLY A 82 8.17 -6.56 7.89
N ASP A 83 8.72 -7.47 7.09
CA ASP A 83 10.17 -7.73 7.00
C ASP A 83 10.98 -6.49 6.60
N ALA A 84 10.34 -5.52 5.92
CA ALA A 84 10.92 -4.23 5.66
C ALA A 84 10.81 -3.35 6.92
N ALA A 85 11.96 -3.07 7.54
CA ALA A 85 12.10 -2.12 8.65
C ALA A 85 11.91 -0.66 8.18
N ALA A 86 10.69 -0.34 7.72
CA ALA A 86 10.30 1.02 7.42
C ALA A 86 9.94 1.74 8.73
N GLU A 87 10.66 2.81 9.03
CA GLU A 87 10.42 3.63 10.21
C GLU A 87 9.38 4.72 9.92
N LYS A 88 8.74 5.23 10.97
CA LYS A 88 7.88 6.41 10.88
C LYS A 88 8.67 7.60 10.30
N ASP A 89 8.00 8.42 9.48
CA ASP A 89 8.57 9.54 8.72
C ASP A 89 9.59 9.15 7.63
N SER A 90 9.81 7.86 7.39
CA SER A 90 10.61 7.40 6.26
C SER A 90 9.90 7.62 4.93
N GLU A 91 10.69 7.88 3.89
CA GLU A 91 10.21 7.90 2.51
C GLU A 91 10.20 6.48 1.94
N ILE A 92 9.05 6.06 1.42
CA ILE A 92 8.86 4.79 0.73
C ILE A 92 8.46 5.02 -0.72
N THR A 93 8.76 4.05 -1.58
CA THR A 93 8.35 4.08 -2.98
C THR A 93 7.29 3.00 -3.21
N LEU A 94 6.09 3.39 -3.63
CA LEU A 94 5.07 2.46 -4.08
C LEU A 94 5.10 2.39 -5.60
N ILE A 95 4.86 1.22 -6.17
CA ILE A 95 4.83 1.06 -7.63
C ILE A 95 3.54 0.40 -8.06
N ARG A 96 2.92 0.92 -9.12
CA ARG A 96 1.85 0.22 -9.84
C ARG A 96 2.20 0.05 -11.28
N LYS A 97 1.55 -0.89 -11.94
CA LYS A 97 1.59 -1.00 -13.39
C LYS A 97 0.81 0.13 -14.05
N MET A 98 1.37 0.75 -15.08
CA MET A 98 0.73 1.86 -15.81
C MET A 98 -0.58 1.42 -16.46
N SER A 99 -0.70 0.14 -16.86
CA SER A 99 -1.94 -0.44 -17.41
C SER A 99 -3.11 -0.48 -16.42
N CYS A 100 -2.84 -0.31 -15.12
CA CYS A 100 -3.85 -0.34 -14.07
C CYS A 100 -4.30 1.08 -13.72
N ALA A 101 -5.33 1.57 -14.42
CA ALA A 101 -5.88 2.92 -14.18
C ALA A 101 -6.73 3.03 -12.89
N ASN A 102 -7.17 1.90 -12.31
CA ASN A 102 -8.12 1.89 -11.19
C ASN A 102 -7.50 2.22 -9.82
N ALA A 103 -6.17 2.22 -9.68
CA ALA A 103 -5.45 2.45 -8.43
C ALA A 103 -4.66 3.76 -8.45
N GLY A 104 -5.27 4.82 -9.00
CA GLY A 104 -4.64 6.13 -9.10
C GLY A 104 -4.56 6.84 -7.74
N LEU A 105 -3.36 6.89 -7.15
CA LEU A 105 -3.09 7.66 -5.95
C LEU A 105 -2.89 9.14 -6.29
N VAL A 106 -3.43 10.04 -5.46
CA VAL A 106 -3.35 11.50 -5.67
C VAL A 106 -2.29 12.11 -4.76
N LYS A 107 -1.46 12.99 -5.32
CA LYS A 107 -0.46 13.76 -4.57
C LYS A 107 -1.10 14.62 -3.48
N GLY A 108 -0.52 14.60 -2.28
CA GLY A 108 -0.93 15.40 -1.13
C GLY A 108 -1.96 14.73 -0.22
N LYS A 109 -2.68 13.72 -0.73
CA LYS A 109 -3.66 12.92 0.00
C LYS A 109 -2.98 11.82 0.84
N GLN A 110 -3.68 11.37 1.88
CA GLN A 110 -3.27 10.26 2.74
C GLN A 110 -4.03 8.99 2.36
N TYR A 111 -3.37 7.85 2.51
CA TYR A 111 -3.94 6.54 2.19
C TYR A 111 -3.49 5.50 3.22
N LEU A 112 -4.39 4.58 3.54
CA LEU A 112 -4.08 3.33 4.21
C LEU A 112 -3.69 2.32 3.14
N ILE A 113 -2.49 1.75 3.25
CA ILE A 113 -1.97 0.75 2.31
C ILE A 113 -1.59 -0.50 3.09
N MET A 114 -2.17 -1.63 2.70
CA MET A 114 -1.89 -2.93 3.29
C MET A 114 -1.53 -3.91 2.17
N GLY A 115 -0.38 -4.56 2.26
CA GLY A 115 0.10 -5.41 1.19
C GLY A 115 0.93 -6.59 1.66
N LYS A 116 1.17 -7.50 0.73
CA LYS A 116 1.82 -8.79 0.98
C LYS A 116 3.35 -8.77 0.90
N GLU A 117 3.92 -7.85 0.14
CA GLU A 117 5.36 -7.88 -0.15
C GLU A 117 6.00 -6.49 -0.21
N ALA A 118 7.23 -6.42 0.29
CA ALA A 118 8.07 -5.25 0.23
C ALA A 118 9.43 -5.65 -0.34
N LEU A 119 9.84 -5.01 -1.43
CA LEU A 119 11.11 -5.26 -2.09
C LEU A 119 12.15 -4.29 -1.57
N GLN A 120 13.13 -4.80 -0.84
CA GLN A 120 14.32 -4.03 -0.50
C GLN A 120 15.30 -4.10 -1.69
N ILE A 121 15.62 -2.95 -2.29
CA ILE A 121 16.64 -2.85 -3.34
C ILE A 121 17.78 -1.96 -2.83
N LYS A 122 19.01 -2.47 -2.94
CA LYS A 122 20.20 -1.69 -2.61
C LYS A 122 20.47 -0.70 -3.74
N HIS A 123 20.45 0.58 -3.42
CA HIS A 123 20.74 1.65 -4.37
C HIS A 123 21.89 2.51 -3.82
N ASN A 124 23.07 2.39 -4.43
CA ASN A 124 24.32 2.95 -3.91
C ASN A 124 24.66 2.44 -2.49
N PHE A 125 24.71 3.35 -1.52
CA PHE A 125 25.02 3.06 -0.11
C PHE A 125 23.77 2.95 0.78
N SER A 126 22.56 3.18 0.23
CA SER A 126 21.30 3.09 0.96
C SER A 126 20.41 1.96 0.45
N PHE A 127 19.49 1.53 1.31
CA PHE A 127 18.43 0.61 0.95
C PHE A 127 17.19 1.43 0.61
N LYS A 128 16.58 1.16 -0.54
CA LYS A 128 15.26 1.67 -0.90
C LYS A 128 14.26 0.55 -0.75
N TYR A 129 13.14 0.85 -0.12
CA TYR A 129 12.01 -0.06 -0.01
C TYR A 129 10.98 0.29 -1.07
N ILE A 130 10.70 -0.70 -1.92
CA ILE A 130 9.75 -0.61 -3.02
C ILE A 130 8.58 -1.53 -2.72
N TYR A 131 7.38 -0.96 -2.70
CA TYR A 131 6.15 -1.64 -2.34
C TYR A 131 5.28 -1.78 -3.60
N PRO A 132 5.24 -2.97 -4.22
CA PRO A 132 4.34 -3.18 -5.34
C PRO A 132 2.88 -3.23 -4.90
N LEU A 133 2.06 -2.53 -5.67
CA LEU A 133 0.61 -2.52 -5.53
C LEU A 133 0.04 -3.63 -6.41
N ASP A 134 -0.25 -4.76 -5.78
CA ASP A 134 -0.79 -5.97 -6.43
C ASP A 134 -2.29 -6.08 -6.18
N SER A 135 -2.95 -7.06 -6.81
CA SER A 135 -4.39 -7.31 -6.63
C SER A 135 -4.81 -7.61 -5.19
N SER A 136 -3.88 -8.09 -4.35
CA SER A 136 -4.09 -8.31 -2.92
C SER A 136 -3.78 -7.07 -2.07
N THR A 137 -3.26 -6.00 -2.66
CA THR A 137 -2.95 -4.77 -1.95
C THR A 137 -4.22 -3.95 -1.75
N TRP A 138 -4.55 -3.74 -0.49
CA TRP A 138 -5.66 -2.90 -0.07
C TRP A 138 -5.19 -1.45 -0.04
N ILE A 139 -5.91 -0.59 -0.75
CA ILE A 139 -5.63 0.85 -0.80
C ILE A 139 -6.91 1.56 -0.45
N GLU A 140 -6.88 2.37 0.60
CA GLU A 140 -8.06 3.11 1.05
C GLU A 140 -7.71 4.57 1.32
N TYR A 141 -8.58 5.48 0.88
CA TYR A 141 -8.36 6.91 1.07
C TYR A 141 -8.58 7.29 2.53
N TRP A 142 -7.59 7.96 3.12
CA TRP A 142 -7.69 8.50 4.48
C TRP A 142 -7.91 10.02 4.39
N PRO A 143 -9.13 10.52 4.70
CA PRO A 143 -9.40 11.95 4.66
C PRO A 143 -8.63 12.68 5.76
N THR A 144 -8.07 13.86 5.45
CA THR A 144 -7.48 14.76 6.47
C THR A 144 -8.47 15.78 6.99
N ASP A 145 -9.50 16.08 6.20
CA ASP A 145 -10.51 17.07 6.52
C ASP A 145 -11.79 16.38 6.97
N SER A 146 -12.29 16.78 8.14
CA SER A 146 -13.60 16.38 8.67
C SER A 146 -14.76 17.21 8.08
N ALA A 147 -14.49 18.02 7.04
CA ALA A 147 -15.45 18.98 6.48
C ALA A 147 -16.64 18.34 5.76
N CYS A 148 -16.68 17.01 5.59
CA CYS A 148 -17.82 16.32 5.00
C CYS A 148 -18.67 15.58 6.06
N PRO A 149 -20.00 15.57 5.93
CA PRO A 149 -20.89 15.02 6.96
C PRO A 149 -20.71 13.52 7.21
N SER A 150 -20.27 12.75 6.21
CA SER A 150 -19.92 11.32 6.33
C SER A 150 -18.45 11.08 6.72
N CYS A 151 -17.58 12.08 6.59
CA CYS A 151 -16.16 11.96 6.88
C CYS A 151 -15.91 11.72 8.35
N GLN A 152 -16.71 12.33 9.23
CA GLN A 152 -16.53 12.19 10.68
C GLN A 152 -16.79 10.74 11.14
N ALA A 153 -17.84 10.10 10.64
CA ALA A 153 -18.13 8.70 10.96
C ALA A 153 -17.08 7.75 10.34
N PHE A 154 -16.60 8.07 9.13
CA PHE A 154 -15.59 7.28 8.45
C PHE A 154 -14.23 7.37 9.16
N LEU A 155 -13.83 8.59 9.56
CA LEU A 155 -12.63 8.84 10.36
C LEU A 155 -12.70 8.12 11.70
N ALA A 156 -13.83 8.22 12.41
CA ALA A 156 -14.00 7.51 13.68
C ALA A 156 -13.79 5.99 13.52
N ASN A 157 -14.31 5.40 12.44
CA ASN A 157 -14.13 3.97 12.14
C ASN A 157 -12.67 3.63 11.78
N LEU A 158 -12.00 4.48 11.01
CA LEU A 158 -10.58 4.32 10.70
C LEU A 158 -9.67 4.49 11.93
N ASP A 159 -9.97 5.45 12.80
CA ASP A 159 -9.27 5.69 14.05
C ASP A 159 -9.48 4.51 15.03
N GLU A 160 -10.71 3.97 15.12
CA GLU A 160 -11.00 2.76 15.89
C GLU A 160 -10.16 1.57 15.42
N PHE A 161 -10.09 1.35 14.10
CA PHE A 161 -9.20 0.33 13.52
C PHE A 161 -7.73 0.57 13.89
N ALA A 162 -7.26 1.82 13.77
CA ALA A 162 -5.87 2.20 14.04
C ALA A 162 -5.49 2.00 15.50
N GLU A 163 -6.37 2.35 16.43
CA GLU A 163 -6.16 2.11 17.87
C GLU A 163 -6.19 0.61 18.19
N ASP A 164 -7.16 -0.12 17.65
CA ASP A 164 -7.35 -1.53 17.95
C ASP A 164 -6.18 -2.40 17.41
N ILE A 165 -5.70 -2.13 16.20
CA ILE A 165 -4.52 -2.84 15.66
C ILE A 165 -3.23 -2.45 16.39
N PHE A 166 -3.13 -1.21 16.88
CA PHE A 166 -1.96 -0.76 17.64
C PHE A 166 -1.91 -1.38 19.04
N LEU A 167 -3.06 -1.53 19.71
CA LEU A 167 -3.14 -2.07 21.07
C LEU A 167 -3.20 -3.59 21.11
N ASN A 168 -4.03 -4.20 20.26
CA ASN A 168 -4.33 -5.64 20.28
C ASN A 168 -3.61 -6.41 19.17
N GLY A 169 -2.91 -5.72 18.26
CA GLY A 169 -2.23 -6.35 17.14
C GLY A 169 -3.17 -7.26 16.35
N CYS A 170 -2.67 -8.47 16.06
CA CYS A 170 -3.43 -9.53 15.40
C CYS A 170 -3.78 -10.69 16.34
N GLU A 171 -3.85 -10.43 17.66
CA GLU A 171 -4.03 -11.48 18.66
C GLU A 171 -5.43 -12.13 18.63
N ASN A 172 -6.38 -11.59 17.85
CA ASN A 172 -7.76 -12.09 17.72
C ASN A 172 -8.33 -11.95 16.28
N ALA A 173 -7.50 -12.03 15.24
CA ALA A 173 -7.94 -11.92 13.85
C ALA A 173 -8.17 -13.28 13.17
#